data_AF-M3H3C4-F1
#
_entry.id   AF-M3H3C4-F1
#
_cell.length_a   1.000
_cell.length_b   1.000
_cell.length_c   1.000
_cell.angle_alpha   90.00
_cell.angle_beta   90.00
_cell.angle_gamma   90.00
#
_symmetry.space_group_name_H-M   'P 1'
#
loop_
_entity.id
_entity.type
_entity.pdbx_description
1 polymer ?
#
loop_
_entity_poly.entity_id
_entity_poly.type
_entity_poly.pdbx_seq_one_letter_code
_entity_poly.pdbx_strand_id
1 'polypeptide(L)'
;MKEVELKKKLESITFQVTLGVVQKIREGDLEFVSHLPGLFSLLLGIEEESKRVAILRKLLLYIYWVRDLKPMELKRVLAISKLEQYKELTMATAERLILEGIQQGIEQGIERGKLEAAGEMLKKGIDLKTVLEITGFSEKTLRENGIL
;
A
#
# COMPACT_ATOMS: atom_id res chain seq x y z
N MET A 1 32.12 -17.21 -5.17
CA MET A 1 32.55 -15.84 -4.81
C MET A 1 31.71 -14.77 -5.50
N LYS A 2 31.61 -14.76 -6.84
CA LYS A 2 30.84 -13.76 -7.61
C LYS A 2 29.36 -13.64 -7.21
N GLU A 3 28.69 -14.76 -6.95
CA GLU A 3 27.26 -14.77 -6.55
C GLU A 3 27.03 -14.15 -5.17
N VAL A 4 27.90 -14.44 -4.19
CA VAL A 4 27.83 -13.87 -2.84
C VAL A 4 28.05 -12.35 -2.88
N GLU A 5 28.94 -11.88 -3.73
CA GLU A 5 29.21 -10.45 -3.93
C GLU A 5 28.02 -9.72 -4.58
N LEU A 6 27.43 -10.32 -5.63
CA LEU A 6 26.21 -9.80 -6.27
C LEU A 6 25.04 -9.72 -5.28
N LYS A 7 24.89 -10.72 -4.41
CA LYS A 7 23.87 -10.73 -3.36
C LYS A 7 24.08 -9.60 -2.35
N LYS A 8 25.31 -9.42 -1.85
CA LYS A 8 25.64 -8.32 -0.92
C LYS A 8 25.40 -6.95 -1.55
N LYS A 9 25.74 -6.79 -2.83
CA LYS A 9 25.51 -5.55 -3.57
C LYS A 9 24.01 -5.26 -3.71
N LEU A 10 23.21 -6.27 -4.08
CA LEU A 10 21.75 -6.16 -4.12
C LEU A 10 21.17 -5.74 -2.77
N GLU A 11 21.56 -6.40 -1.68
CA GLU A 11 21.10 -6.11 -0.32
C GLU A 11 21.48 -4.68 0.09
N SER A 12 22.72 -4.26 -0.18
CA SER A 12 23.20 -2.91 0.11
C SER A 12 22.41 -1.84 -0.64
N ILE A 13 22.20 -2.01 -1.96
CA ILE A 13 21.40 -1.06 -2.76
C ILE A 13 19.95 -1.04 -2.24
N THR A 14 19.35 -2.21 -2.02
CA THR A 14 17.97 -2.31 -1.54
C THR A 14 17.79 -1.57 -0.21
N PHE A 15 18.74 -1.75 0.72
CA PHE A 15 18.73 -1.08 2.00
C PHE A 15 18.87 0.44 1.85
N GLN A 16 19.85 0.92 1.07
CA GLN A 16 20.08 2.34 0.86
C GLN A 16 18.86 3.05 0.27
N VAL A 17 18.27 2.49 -0.78
CA VAL A 17 17.11 3.08 -1.44
C VAL A 17 15.90 3.06 -0.51
N THR A 18 15.63 1.93 0.14
CA THR A 18 14.46 1.79 1.03
C THR A 18 14.58 2.71 2.23
N LEU A 19 15.72 2.71 2.92
CA LEU A 19 15.95 3.57 4.07
C LEU A 19 15.91 5.05 3.69
N GLY A 20 16.54 5.41 2.56
CA GLY A 20 16.53 6.79 2.07
C GLY A 20 15.12 7.29 1.80
N VAL A 21 14.27 6.48 1.17
CA VAL A 21 12.85 6.85 0.96
C VAL A 21 12.13 7.01 2.30
N VAL A 22 12.28 6.06 3.22
CA VAL A 22 11.61 6.08 4.53
C VAL A 22 12.04 7.28 5.37
N GLN A 23 13.32 7.64 5.37
CA GLN A 23 13.82 8.79 6.13
C GLN A 23 13.24 10.12 5.62
N LYS A 24 12.97 10.20 4.31
CA LYS A 24 12.56 11.41 3.62
C LYS A 24 11.03 11.53 3.46
N ILE A 25 10.29 10.44 3.67
CA ILE A 25 8.84 10.36 3.38
C ILE A 25 7.97 11.37 4.15
N ARG A 26 8.47 11.94 5.25
CA ARG A 26 7.76 12.93 6.09
C ARG A 26 8.11 14.38 5.77
N GLU A 27 9.06 14.64 4.87
CA GLU A 27 9.40 15.99 4.43
C GLU A 27 8.26 16.61 3.59
N GLY A 28 8.35 17.87 3.19
CA GLY A 28 7.38 18.47 2.26
C GLY A 28 7.42 17.78 0.88
N ASP A 29 6.34 17.84 0.10
CA ASP A 29 6.26 17.11 -1.18
C ASP A 29 7.39 17.48 -2.14
N LEU A 30 7.70 18.77 -2.26
CA LEU A 30 8.78 19.24 -3.13
C LEU A 30 10.16 18.72 -2.68
N GLU A 31 10.43 18.78 -1.37
CA GLU A 31 11.69 18.32 -0.77
C GLU A 31 11.84 16.81 -0.97
N PHE A 32 10.81 16.06 -0.60
CA PHE A 32 10.77 14.62 -0.76
C PHE A 32 11.00 14.18 -2.22
N VAL A 33 10.22 14.76 -3.16
CA VAL A 33 10.33 14.45 -4.59
C VAL A 33 11.72 14.81 -5.14
N SER A 34 12.36 15.87 -4.64
CA SER A 34 13.71 16.25 -5.07
C SER A 34 14.80 15.22 -4.71
N HIS A 35 14.59 14.43 -3.66
CA HIS A 35 15.52 13.39 -3.23
C HIS A 35 15.37 12.07 -4.00
N LEU A 36 14.17 11.78 -4.50
CA LEU A 36 13.86 10.50 -5.13
C LEU A 36 14.74 10.15 -6.34
N PRO A 37 15.09 11.08 -7.26
CA PRO A 37 15.89 10.73 -8.42
C PRO A 37 17.25 10.14 -8.08
N GLY A 38 17.92 10.73 -7.08
CA GLY A 38 19.20 10.23 -6.58
C GLY A 38 19.07 8.82 -6.01
N LEU A 39 18.08 8.60 -5.14
CA LEU A 39 17.81 7.29 -4.53
C LEU A 39 17.46 6.24 -5.59
N PHE A 40 16.53 6.55 -6.49
CA PHE A 40 16.06 5.60 -7.48
C PHE A 40 17.13 5.25 -8.51
N SER A 41 18.03 6.17 -8.86
CA SER A 41 19.14 5.87 -9.77
C SER A 41 20.05 4.73 -9.28
N LEU A 42 20.15 4.51 -7.95
CA LEU A 42 20.92 3.40 -7.37
C LEU A 42 20.38 2.03 -7.79
N LEU A 43 19.08 1.93 -8.09
CA LEU A 43 18.44 0.69 -8.55
C LEU A 43 19.01 0.19 -9.89
N LEU A 44 19.63 1.06 -10.69
CA LEU A 44 20.35 0.66 -11.92
C LEU A 44 21.55 -0.24 -11.61
N GLY A 45 22.11 -0.15 -10.39
CA GLY A 45 23.20 -1.01 -9.93
C GLY A 45 22.80 -2.46 -9.66
N ILE A 46 21.50 -2.77 -9.67
CA ILE A 46 20.95 -4.13 -9.56
C ILE A 46 20.89 -4.73 -10.97
N GLU A 47 21.68 -5.77 -11.22
CA GLU A 47 21.77 -6.41 -12.56
C GLU A 47 20.47 -7.12 -12.94
N GLU A 48 19.83 -7.79 -11.99
CA GLU A 48 18.62 -8.58 -12.23
C GLU A 48 17.38 -7.67 -12.28
N GLU A 49 16.81 -7.52 -13.47
CA GLU A 49 15.67 -6.63 -13.72
C GLU A 49 14.43 -7.01 -12.90
N SER A 50 14.13 -8.30 -12.75
CA SER A 50 12.98 -8.78 -11.95
C SER A 50 13.04 -8.26 -10.52
N LYS A 51 14.22 -8.29 -9.89
CA LYS A 51 14.46 -7.78 -8.54
C LYS A 51 14.37 -6.27 -8.48
N ARG A 52 14.92 -5.56 -9.47
CA ARG A 52 14.82 -4.11 -9.59
C ARG A 52 13.35 -3.66 -9.65
N VAL A 53 12.57 -4.29 -10.53
CA VAL A 53 11.14 -4.02 -10.69
C VAL A 53 10.38 -4.34 -9.40
N ALA A 54 10.68 -5.45 -8.74
CA ALA A 54 10.04 -5.83 -7.48
C ALA A 54 10.29 -4.79 -6.36
N ILE A 55 11.52 -4.29 -6.25
CA ILE A 55 11.87 -3.24 -5.28
C ILE A 55 11.16 -1.94 -5.64
N LEU A 56 11.24 -1.51 -6.89
CA LEU A 56 10.61 -0.28 -7.35
C LEU A 56 9.10 -0.30 -7.11
N ARG A 57 8.42 -1.41 -7.40
CA ARG A 57 6.98 -1.58 -7.15
C ARG A 57 6.63 -1.43 -5.67
N LYS A 58 7.42 -2.02 -4.77
CA LYS A 58 7.20 -1.89 -3.32
C LYS A 58 7.39 -0.46 -2.84
N LEU A 59 8.40 0.25 -3.38
CA LEU A 59 8.63 1.66 -3.06
C LEU A 59 7.48 2.55 -3.56
N LEU A 60 7.05 2.38 -4.81
CA LEU A 60 5.91 3.11 -5.36
C LEU A 60 4.63 2.88 -4.53
N LEU A 61 4.37 1.63 -4.15
CA LEU A 61 3.23 1.28 -3.30
C LEU A 61 3.30 2.01 -1.95
N TYR A 62 4.45 1.94 -1.28
CA TYR A 62 4.66 2.62 0.00
C TYR A 62 4.50 4.15 -0.12
N ILE A 63 5.05 4.73 -1.19
CA ILE A 63 4.96 6.18 -1.42
C ILE A 63 3.50 6.59 -1.60
N TYR A 64 2.74 5.93 -2.48
CA TYR A 64 1.32 6.25 -2.66
C TYR A 64 0.48 5.96 -1.42
N TRP A 65 0.85 4.97 -0.61
CA TRP A 65 0.16 4.68 0.64
C TRP A 65 0.32 5.81 1.67
N VAL A 66 1.49 6.43 1.71
CA VAL A 66 1.82 7.47 2.70
C VAL A 66 1.56 8.88 2.18
N ARG A 67 1.57 9.08 0.86
CA ARG A 67 1.55 10.40 0.20
C ARG A 67 0.55 10.41 -0.95
N ASP A 68 -0.17 11.51 -1.08
CA ASP A 68 -1.10 11.77 -2.20
C ASP A 68 -0.35 12.35 -3.42
N LEU A 69 0.70 11.65 -3.87
CA LEU A 69 1.44 12.06 -5.06
C LEU A 69 0.71 11.63 -6.33
N LYS A 70 0.71 12.49 -7.35
CA LYS A 70 0.13 12.13 -8.65
C LYS A 70 1.08 11.22 -9.42
N PRO A 71 0.57 10.25 -10.21
CA PRO A 71 1.41 9.40 -11.04
C PRO A 71 2.36 10.17 -11.97
N MET A 72 1.93 11.35 -12.44
CA MET A 72 2.76 12.23 -13.29
C MET A 72 4.05 12.69 -12.60
N GLU A 73 4.01 12.96 -11.30
CA GLU A 73 5.17 13.41 -10.53
C GLU A 73 6.21 12.29 -10.44
N LEU A 74 5.77 11.07 -10.13
CA LEU A 74 6.64 9.89 -10.08
C LEU A 74 7.14 9.48 -11.48
N LYS A 75 6.36 9.68 -12.55
CA LYS A 75 6.85 9.48 -13.92
C LYS A 75 8.04 10.40 -14.23
N ARG A 76 8.02 11.66 -13.78
CA ARG A 76 9.16 12.58 -13.96
C ARG A 76 10.37 12.14 -13.14
N VAL A 77 10.17 11.71 -11.90
CA VAL A 77 11.23 11.14 -11.06
C VAL A 77 11.90 9.96 -11.76
N LEU A 78 11.12 9.02 -12.30
CA LEU A 78 11.66 7.87 -13.04
C LEU A 78 12.46 8.28 -14.28
N ALA A 79 11.98 9.27 -15.02
CA ALA A 79 12.71 9.82 -16.17
C ALA A 79 14.10 10.34 -15.77
N ILE A 80 14.16 11.18 -14.74
CA ILE A 80 15.41 11.76 -14.22
C ILE A 80 16.34 10.68 -13.67
N SER A 81 15.76 9.62 -13.08
CA SER A 81 16.49 8.47 -12.54
C SER A 81 17.05 7.51 -13.60
N LYS A 82 16.82 7.77 -14.90
CA LYS A 82 17.08 6.84 -16.02
C LYS A 82 16.32 5.51 -15.89
N LEU A 83 15.13 5.57 -15.31
CA LEU A 83 14.18 4.46 -15.11
C LEU A 83 12.90 4.66 -15.94
N GLU A 84 12.99 5.44 -17.02
CA GLU A 84 11.90 5.79 -17.95
C GLU A 84 11.05 4.59 -18.40
N GLN A 85 11.70 3.46 -18.68
CA GLN A 85 11.04 2.22 -19.11
C GLN A 85 10.04 1.65 -18.09
N TYR A 86 10.12 2.10 -16.83
CA TYR A 86 9.25 1.65 -15.73
C TYR A 86 8.11 2.63 -15.44
N LYS A 87 7.87 3.64 -16.28
CA LYS A 87 6.78 4.61 -16.09
C LYS A 87 5.39 3.98 -15.96
N GLU A 88 5.13 2.88 -16.64
CA GLU A 88 3.83 2.20 -16.53
C GLU A 88 3.63 1.53 -15.16
N LEU A 89 4.71 1.24 -14.42
CA LEU A 89 4.59 0.76 -13.04
C LEU A 89 3.95 1.80 -12.12
N THR A 90 4.10 3.10 -12.39
CA THR A 90 3.48 4.14 -11.53
C THR A 90 1.97 4.15 -11.68
N MET A 91 1.47 3.98 -12.91
CA MET A 91 0.03 3.92 -13.19
C MET A 91 -0.57 2.65 -12.62
N ALA A 92 0.00 1.49 -12.97
CA ALA A 92 -0.49 0.19 -12.50
C ALA A 92 -0.49 0.07 -10.97
N THR A 93 0.47 0.71 -10.28
CA THR A 93 0.49 0.72 -8.81
C THR A 93 -0.60 1.62 -8.23
N ALA A 94 -0.84 2.80 -8.81
CA ALA A 94 -1.92 3.70 -8.38
C ALA A 94 -3.30 3.06 -8.61
N GLU A 95 -3.55 2.50 -9.79
CA GLU A 95 -4.79 1.79 -10.12
C GLU A 95 -5.06 0.63 -9.17
N ARG A 96 -4.02 -0.16 -8.88
CA ARG A 96 -4.12 -1.26 -7.91
C ARG A 96 -4.53 -0.76 -6.52
N LEU A 97 -3.94 0.33 -6.04
CA LEU A 97 -4.31 0.90 -4.74
C LEU A 97 -5.73 1.41 -4.71
N ILE A 98 -6.20 2.04 -5.80
CA ILE A 98 -7.58 2.49 -5.92
C ILE A 98 -8.53 1.29 -5.86
N LEU A 99 -8.24 0.21 -6.60
CA LEU A 99 -9.05 -1.01 -6.58
C LEU A 99 -9.07 -1.67 -5.20
N GLU A 100 -7.91 -1.80 -4.54
CA GLU A 100 -7.82 -2.35 -3.17
C GLU A 100 -8.59 -1.47 -2.17
N GLY A 101 -8.51 -0.14 -2.30
CA GLY A 101 -9.27 0.80 -1.46
C GLY A 101 -10.79 0.72 -1.69
N ILE A 102 -11.24 0.60 -2.94
CA ILE A 102 -12.66 0.39 -3.27
C ILE A 102 -13.16 -0.92 -2.66
N GLN A 103 -12.41 -2.01 -2.84
CA GLN A 103 -12.78 -3.32 -2.32
C GLN A 103 -12.90 -3.30 -0.78
N GLN A 104 -11.90 -2.73 -0.09
CA GLN A 104 -11.93 -2.55 1.36
C GLN A 104 -13.11 -1.67 1.80
N GLY A 105 -13.39 -0.59 1.07
CA GLY A 105 -14.54 0.28 1.36
C GLY A 105 -15.88 -0.44 1.23
N ILE A 106 -16.04 -1.28 0.21
CA ILE A 106 -17.25 -2.10 0.02
C ILE A 106 -17.40 -3.11 1.17
N GLU A 107 -16.33 -3.83 1.52
CA GLU A 107 -16.35 -4.81 2.60
C GLU A 107 -16.71 -4.17 3.95
N GLN A 108 -16.04 -3.05 4.30
CA GLN A 108 -16.34 -2.30 5.51
C GLN A 108 -17.76 -1.75 5.51
N GLY A 109 -18.26 -1.29 4.36
CA GLY A 109 -19.64 -0.82 4.22
C GLY A 109 -20.67 -1.94 4.44
N ILE A 110 -20.44 -3.12 3.87
CA ILE A 110 -21.29 -4.29 4.08
C ILE A 110 -21.28 -4.73 5.55
N GLU A 111 -20.09 -4.79 6.18
CA GLU A 111 -19.96 -5.17 7.57
C GLU A 111 -20.68 -4.18 8.51
N ARG A 112 -20.49 -2.87 8.31
CA ARG A 112 -21.21 -1.84 9.07
C ARG A 112 -22.72 -1.92 8.88
N GLY A 113 -23.20 -2.09 7.64
CA GLY A 113 -24.62 -2.24 7.36
C GLY A 113 -25.23 -3.47 8.05
N LYS A 114 -24.48 -4.59 8.10
CA LYS A 114 -24.90 -5.78 8.87
C LYS A 114 -24.93 -5.51 10.37
N LEU A 115 -23.96 -4.79 10.92
CA LEU A 115 -23.91 -4.42 12.34
C LEU A 115 -25.10 -3.52 12.72
N GLU A 116 -25.40 -2.51 11.92
CA GLU A 116 -26.56 -1.65 12.10
C GLU A 116 -27.87 -2.46 12.05
N ALA A 117 -28.01 -3.36 11.07
CA ALA A 117 -29.16 -4.25 10.97
C ALA A 117 -29.28 -5.16 12.20
N ALA A 118 -28.18 -5.71 12.71
CA ALA A 118 -28.16 -6.54 13.92
C ALA A 118 -28.70 -5.77 15.14
N GLY A 119 -28.24 -4.53 15.33
CA GLY A 119 -28.71 -3.66 16.40
C GLY A 119 -30.20 -3.33 16.28
N GLU A 120 -30.68 -3.01 15.07
CA GLU A 120 -32.11 -2.76 14.84
C GLU A 120 -32.98 -4.00 15.05
N MET A 121 -32.49 -5.18 14.67
CA MET A 121 -33.18 -6.45 14.94
C MET A 121 -33.38 -6.68 16.44
N LEU A 122 -32.32 -6.49 17.23
CA LEU A 122 -32.38 -6.62 18.69
C LEU A 122 -33.34 -5.61 19.32
N LYS A 123 -33.32 -4.34 18.88
CA LYS A 123 -34.26 -3.31 19.33
C LYS A 123 -35.72 -3.64 19.03
N LYS A 124 -35.97 -4.36 17.92
CA LYS A 124 -37.31 -4.85 17.55
C LYS A 124 -37.72 -6.14 18.27
N GLY A 125 -36.89 -6.62 19.20
CA GLY A 125 -37.18 -7.80 20.02
C GLY A 125 -36.89 -9.13 19.34
N ILE A 126 -36.12 -9.15 18.25
CA ILE A 126 -35.59 -10.39 17.69
C ILE A 126 -34.53 -10.92 18.65
N ASP A 127 -34.59 -12.21 18.95
CA ASP A 127 -33.69 -12.82 19.93
C ASP A 127 -32.24 -12.88 19.42
N LEU A 128 -31.30 -12.82 20.36
CA LEU A 128 -29.86 -12.77 20.06
C LEU A 128 -29.40 -13.96 19.21
N LYS A 129 -29.93 -15.16 19.45
CA LYS A 129 -29.52 -16.35 18.71
C LYS A 129 -29.90 -16.23 17.23
N THR A 130 -31.13 -15.83 16.93
CA THR A 130 -31.59 -15.55 15.55
C THR A 130 -30.74 -14.46 14.88
N VAL A 131 -30.39 -13.38 15.61
CA VAL A 131 -29.54 -12.31 15.05
C VAL A 131 -28.15 -12.80 14.69
N LEU A 132 -27.49 -13.59 15.55
CA LEU A 132 -26.17 -14.15 15.27
C LEU A 132 -26.20 -15.11 14.07
N GLU A 133 -27.26 -15.92 13.95
CA GLU A 133 -27.46 -16.83 12.81
C GLU A 133 -27.66 -16.08 11.48
N ILE A 134 -28.48 -15.01 11.46
CA ILE A 134 -28.76 -14.24 10.24
C ILE A 134 -27.56 -13.40 9.80
N THR A 135 -26.90 -12.74 10.75
CA THR A 135 -25.82 -11.80 10.46
C THR A 135 -24.48 -12.50 10.23
N GLY A 136 -24.32 -13.69 10.81
CA GLY A 136 -23.06 -14.44 10.86
C GLY A 136 -22.06 -13.87 11.86
N PHE A 137 -22.48 -12.93 12.71
CA PHE A 137 -21.60 -12.37 13.74
C PHE A 137 -21.48 -13.27 14.97
N SER A 138 -20.41 -13.06 15.71
CA SER A 138 -20.27 -13.59 17.06
C SER A 138 -20.80 -12.60 18.09
N GLU A 139 -21.20 -13.08 19.26
CA GLU A 139 -21.62 -12.21 20.37
C GLU A 139 -20.52 -11.22 20.76
N LYS A 140 -19.26 -11.68 20.72
CA LYS A 140 -18.08 -10.85 20.96
C LYS A 140 -18.02 -9.68 19.97
N THR A 141 -18.23 -9.94 18.69
CA THR A 141 -18.25 -8.90 17.64
C THR A 141 -19.31 -7.85 17.93
N LEU A 142 -20.52 -8.25 18.33
CA LEU A 142 -21.58 -7.30 18.67
C LEU A 142 -21.25 -6.45 19.92
N ARG A 143 -20.64 -7.05 20.95
CA ARG A 143 -20.17 -6.34 22.16
C ARG A 143 -19.07 -5.34 21.85
N GLU A 144 -18.07 -5.73 21.05
CA GLU A 144 -16.95 -4.86 20.65
C GLU A 144 -17.43 -3.66 19.82
N ASN A 145 -18.54 -3.81 19.10
CA ASN A 145 -19.17 -2.75 18.33
C ASN A 145 -20.30 -2.02 19.08
N GLY A 146 -20.46 -2.24 20.39
CA GLY A 146 -21.42 -1.50 21.24
C GLY A 146 -22.90 -1.78 20.95
N ILE A 147 -23.22 -2.91 20.34
CA ILE A 147 -24.59 -3.34 20.03
C ILE A 147 -25.23 -4.06 21.23
N LEU A 148 -24.41 -4.72 22.05
CA LEU A 148 -24.78 -5.48 23.25
C LEU A 148 -24.20 -4.87 24.53
#